data_AF-D0A8M2-F1
#
_entry.id   AF-D0A8M2-F1
#
_cell.length_a   1.000
_cell.length_b   1.000
_cell.length_c   1.000
_cell.angle_alpha   90.00
_cell.angle_beta   90.00
_cell.angle_gamma   90.00
#
_symmetry.space_group_name_H-M   'P 1'
#
loop_
_entity.id
_entity.type
_entity.pdbx_description
1 polymer ?
#
loop_
_entity_poly.entity_id
_entity_poly.type
_entity_poly.pdbx_seq_one_letter_code
_entity_poly.pdbx_strand_id
1 'polypeptide(L)'
;MLRRTVCVQHYRAKLELDRIRSMLRGRARLERKVGLKRLFFLMRTQTRYRVEQQAHWERAIVRKNVDSAAREHGTGWQHLRNELGRQNVILLPRSQQLLAQYEPLAFRAVVELCASRIPPPPPPVVASVPEESYTLWPPASHDNSECASTDGSDAPHGQQQSLSHPAARVELRCGVERVLRRGPSGLGNNVNELIDAWKEFDVSPLRKGEVNK
;
A
#
# COMPACT_ATOMS: atom_id res chain seq x y z
N MET A 1 18.72 -30.74 24.47
CA MET A 1 19.28 -31.26 23.20
C MET A 1 19.89 -30.10 22.42
N LEU A 2 21.19 -29.86 22.58
CA LEU A 2 21.91 -28.85 21.80
C LEU A 2 22.10 -29.37 20.37
N ARG A 3 21.60 -28.62 19.38
CA ARG A 3 21.79 -28.91 17.95
C ARG A 3 23.28 -28.82 17.64
N ARG A 4 23.96 -29.96 17.55
CA ARG A 4 25.28 -30.08 16.91
C ARG A 4 25.11 -29.75 15.42
N THR A 5 25.47 -28.54 15.02
CA THR A 5 25.81 -28.28 13.62
C THR A 5 27.09 -29.07 13.32
N VAL A 6 26.95 -30.12 12.52
CA VAL A 6 28.09 -30.93 12.06
C VAL A 6 29.09 -30.00 11.39
N CYS A 7 30.35 -30.12 11.82
CA CYS A 7 31.49 -29.34 11.38
C CYS A 7 31.49 -29.15 9.85
N VAL A 8 31.76 -27.90 9.46
CA VAL A 8 32.00 -27.43 8.09
C VAL A 8 32.79 -28.47 7.29
N GLN A 9 32.09 -29.24 6.45
CA GLN A 9 32.74 -29.93 5.35
C GLN A 9 33.28 -28.86 4.42
N HIS A 10 34.55 -28.97 4.01
CA HIS A 10 35.17 -28.11 3.01
C HIS A 10 34.52 -28.31 1.64
N TYR A 11 33.26 -27.89 1.48
CA TYR A 11 32.54 -27.93 0.24
C TYR A 11 33.20 -26.97 -0.74
N ARG A 12 33.56 -27.50 -1.91
CA ARG A 12 33.94 -26.71 -3.08
C ARG A 12 33.00 -27.13 -4.18
N ALA A 13 32.39 -26.15 -4.85
CA ALA A 13 31.50 -26.33 -5.98
C ALA A 13 32.26 -26.87 -7.22
N LYS A 14 32.88 -28.05 -7.11
CA LYS A 14 33.77 -28.60 -8.14
C LYS A 14 33.00 -28.98 -9.38
N LEU A 15 31.81 -29.56 -9.24
CA LEU A 15 31.01 -30.04 -10.37
C LEU A 15 30.38 -28.87 -11.13
N GLU A 16 29.91 -27.86 -10.41
CA GLU A 16 29.27 -26.67 -10.95
C GLU A 16 30.29 -25.77 -11.66
N LEU A 17 31.47 -25.57 -11.07
CA LEU A 17 32.50 -24.72 -11.67
C LEU A 17 33.17 -25.41 -12.86
N ASP A 18 33.26 -26.75 -12.90
CA ASP A 18 33.82 -27.45 -14.06
C ASP A 18 32.94 -27.27 -15.31
N ARG A 19 31.61 -27.15 -15.14
CA ARG A 19 30.67 -26.88 -16.25
C ARG A 19 30.95 -25.55 -16.96
N ILE A 20 31.32 -24.51 -16.20
CA ILE A 20 31.61 -23.17 -16.74
C ILE A 20 33.09 -22.95 -17.08
N ARG A 21 33.94 -23.97 -16.96
CA ARG A 21 35.39 -23.89 -17.25
C ARG A 21 35.68 -23.54 -18.72
N SER A 22 34.77 -23.84 -19.63
CA SER A 22 34.85 -23.47 -21.05
C SER A 22 34.91 -21.95 -21.28
N MET A 23 34.41 -21.13 -20.35
CA MET A 23 34.46 -19.67 -20.42
C MET A 23 35.85 -19.09 -20.12
N LEU A 24 36.76 -19.89 -19.56
CA LEU A 24 38.14 -19.48 -19.31
C LEU A 24 38.99 -19.58 -20.59
N ARG A 25 40.19 -19.01 -20.53
CA ARG A 25 41.16 -19.03 -21.64
C ARG A 25 42.48 -19.69 -21.20
N GLY A 26 43.20 -20.24 -22.16
CA GLY A 26 44.53 -20.84 -21.96
C GLY A 26 44.54 -22.01 -20.96
N ARG A 27 45.60 -22.07 -20.14
CA ARG A 27 45.84 -23.15 -19.17
C ARG A 27 44.65 -23.37 -18.21
N ALA A 28 43.95 -22.31 -17.82
CA ALA A 28 42.83 -22.42 -16.90
C ALA A 28 41.60 -23.12 -17.52
N ARG A 29 41.46 -23.10 -18.85
CA ARG A 29 40.45 -23.90 -19.57
C ARG A 29 40.87 -25.36 -19.69
N LEU A 30 42.13 -25.61 -20.01
CA LEU A 30 42.66 -26.96 -20.26
C LEU A 30 42.82 -27.77 -18.97
N GLU A 31 43.43 -27.19 -17.93
CA GLU A 31 43.69 -27.85 -16.67
C GLU A 31 42.56 -27.63 -15.65
N ARG A 32 41.92 -28.74 -15.24
CA ARG A 32 40.81 -28.73 -14.29
C ARG A 32 41.14 -28.02 -12.97
N LYS A 33 42.30 -28.31 -12.37
CA LYS A 33 42.70 -27.74 -11.06
C LYS A 33 42.90 -26.22 -11.12
N VAL A 34 43.52 -25.72 -12.18
CA VAL A 34 43.77 -24.28 -12.38
C VAL A 34 42.46 -23.55 -12.68
N GLY A 35 41.61 -24.13 -13.53
CA GLY A 35 40.28 -23.60 -13.85
C GLY A 35 39.39 -23.46 -12.61
N LEU A 36 39.29 -24.51 -11.79
CA LEU A 36 38.47 -24.49 -10.57
C LEU A 36 38.95 -23.45 -9.56
N LYS A 37 40.26 -23.30 -9.34
CA LYS A 37 40.81 -22.26 -8.46
C LYS A 37 40.49 -20.85 -8.98
N ARG A 38 40.64 -20.63 -10.29
CA ARG A 38 40.35 -19.34 -10.92
C ARG A 38 38.87 -19.00 -10.84
N LEU A 39 37.98 -19.94 -11.12
CA LEU A 39 36.53 -19.73 -11.04
C LEU A 39 36.06 -19.52 -9.62
N PHE A 40 36.58 -20.28 -8.65
CA PHE A 40 36.25 -20.06 -7.25
C PHE A 40 36.66 -18.65 -6.79
N PHE A 41 37.83 -18.19 -7.24
CA PHE A 41 38.28 -16.82 -7.01
C PHE A 41 37.33 -15.81 -7.67
N LEU A 42 37.01 -15.97 -8.96
CA LEU A 42 36.12 -15.08 -9.71
C LEU A 42 34.72 -15.01 -9.09
N MET A 43 34.11 -16.14 -8.75
CA MET A 43 32.80 -16.18 -8.11
C MET A 43 32.81 -15.45 -6.77
N ARG A 44 33.86 -15.63 -5.97
CA ARG A 44 34.01 -14.92 -4.70
C ARG A 44 34.17 -13.41 -4.89
N THR A 45 35.00 -12.98 -5.85
CA THR A 45 35.21 -11.54 -6.12
C THR A 45 33.99 -10.90 -6.77
N GLN A 46 33.28 -11.59 -7.67
CA GLN A 46 32.04 -11.11 -8.27
C GLN A 46 30.92 -11.00 -7.23
N THR A 47 30.81 -11.96 -6.31
CA THR A 47 29.86 -11.88 -5.20
C THR A 47 30.17 -10.69 -4.30
N ARG A 48 31.44 -10.48 -3.95
CA ARG A 48 31.88 -9.31 -3.19
C ARG A 48 31.53 -8.00 -3.91
N TYR A 49 31.87 -7.88 -5.20
CA TYR A 49 31.54 -6.72 -6.00
C TYR A 49 30.03 -6.45 -6.04
N ARG A 50 29.21 -7.47 -6.32
CA ARG A 50 27.75 -7.36 -6.37
C ARG A 50 27.14 -6.88 -5.05
N VAL A 51 27.61 -7.42 -3.94
CA VAL A 51 27.06 -7.13 -2.61
C VAL A 51 27.53 -5.77 -2.09
N GLU A 52 28.81 -5.44 -2.26
CA GLU A 52 29.41 -4.30 -1.58
C GLU A 52 29.60 -3.07 -2.47
N GLN A 53 29.71 -3.21 -3.80
CA GLN A 53 30.17 -2.11 -4.67
C GLN A 53 29.22 -1.79 -5.82
N GLN A 54 28.61 -2.80 -6.43
CA GLN A 54 27.78 -2.66 -7.64
C GLN A 54 26.66 -1.64 -7.44
N ALA A 55 25.93 -1.75 -6.33
CA ALA A 55 24.82 -0.84 -6.04
C ALA A 55 25.28 0.62 -5.82
N HIS A 56 26.51 0.86 -5.36
CA HIS A 56 27.04 2.22 -5.24
C HIS A 56 27.31 2.82 -6.62
N TRP A 57 27.94 2.05 -7.51
CA TRP A 57 28.22 2.49 -8.86
C TRP A 57 26.95 2.73 -9.68
N GLU A 58 26.03 1.76 -9.69
CA GLU A 58 24.77 1.86 -10.43
C GLU A 58 23.96 3.09 -9.99
N ARG A 59 23.80 3.32 -8.69
CA ARG A 59 23.09 4.49 -8.18
C ARG A 59 23.83 5.81 -8.47
N ALA A 60 25.17 5.79 -8.52
CA ALA A 60 25.95 6.97 -8.88
C ALA A 60 25.76 7.36 -10.36
N ILE A 61 25.74 6.38 -11.26
CA ILE A 61 25.46 6.60 -12.69
C ILE A 61 24.04 7.13 -12.87
N VAL A 62 23.04 6.49 -12.25
CA VAL A 62 21.64 6.96 -12.30
C VAL A 62 21.54 8.39 -11.80
N ARG A 63 22.16 8.70 -10.66
CA ARG A 63 22.19 10.07 -10.10
C ARG A 63 22.81 11.06 -11.07
N LYS A 64 23.92 10.69 -11.72
CA LYS A 64 24.60 11.61 -12.64
C LYS A 64 23.77 11.87 -13.89
N ASN A 65 23.09 10.86 -14.42
CA ASN A 65 22.20 11.02 -15.57
C ASN A 65 21.04 11.96 -15.26
N VAL A 66 20.41 11.81 -14.09
CA VAL A 66 19.34 12.73 -13.65
C VAL A 66 19.90 14.13 -13.36
N ASP A 67 21.07 14.25 -12.75
CA ASP A 67 21.74 15.54 -12.53
C ASP A 67 22.00 16.29 -13.85
N SER A 68 22.48 15.57 -14.87
CA SER A 68 22.69 16.16 -16.20
C SER A 68 21.38 16.64 -16.83
N ALA A 69 20.33 15.80 -16.82
CA ALA A 69 19.01 16.20 -17.34
C ALA A 69 18.39 17.37 -16.54
N ALA A 70 18.59 17.38 -15.21
CA ALA A 70 18.13 18.48 -14.36
C ALA A 70 18.83 19.80 -14.71
N ARG A 71 20.13 19.76 -15.06
CA ARG A 71 20.90 20.92 -15.50
C ARG A 71 20.47 21.45 -16.86
N GLU A 72 20.10 20.58 -17.80
CA GLU A 72 19.50 20.99 -19.09
C GLU A 72 18.22 21.80 -18.88
N HIS A 73 17.53 21.58 -17.76
CA HIS A 73 16.34 22.31 -17.35
C HIS A 73 16.60 23.48 -16.39
N GLY A 74 17.86 23.82 -16.12
CA GLY A 74 18.25 24.95 -15.28
C GLY A 74 18.29 24.65 -13.77
N THR A 75 18.23 23.38 -13.37
CA THR A 75 18.27 22.96 -11.96
C THR A 75 19.47 22.03 -11.67
N GLY A 76 19.46 21.34 -10.53
CA GLY A 76 20.46 20.31 -10.20
C GLY A 76 19.88 19.24 -9.29
N TRP A 77 20.59 18.11 -9.18
CA TRP A 77 20.12 16.96 -8.40
C TRP A 77 19.73 17.28 -6.95
N GLN A 78 20.49 18.16 -6.28
CA GLN A 78 20.28 18.50 -4.88
C GLN A 78 18.93 19.18 -4.66
N HIS A 79 18.63 20.22 -5.45
CA HIS A 79 17.36 20.95 -5.38
C HIS A 79 16.19 20.07 -5.82
N LEU A 80 16.35 19.37 -6.95
CA LEU A 80 15.31 18.47 -7.46
C LEU A 80 14.95 17.39 -6.44
N ARG A 81 15.93 16.75 -5.80
CA ARG A 81 15.67 15.72 -4.79
C ARG A 81 14.95 16.27 -3.56
N ASN A 82 15.31 17.47 -3.11
CA ASN A 82 14.68 18.10 -1.95
C ASN A 82 13.23 18.49 -2.26
N GLU A 83 12.99 19.12 -3.41
CA GLU A 83 11.65 19.54 -3.83
C GLU A 83 10.74 18.36 -4.14
N LEU A 84 11.26 17.27 -4.71
CA LEU A 84 10.50 16.03 -4.88
C LEU A 84 10.04 15.45 -3.53
N GLY A 85 10.91 15.48 -2.52
CA GLY A 85 10.56 15.09 -1.15
C GLY A 85 9.50 16.01 -0.54
N ARG A 86 9.64 17.33 -0.74
CA ARG A 86 8.69 18.34 -0.27
C ARG A 86 7.31 18.20 -0.92
N GLN A 87 7.26 18.00 -2.23
CA GLN A 87 6.02 17.82 -3.00
C GLN A 87 5.42 16.42 -2.85
N ASN A 88 6.03 15.54 -2.02
CA ASN A 88 5.63 14.16 -1.81
C ASN A 88 5.48 13.35 -3.12
N VAL A 89 6.35 13.62 -4.10
CA VAL A 89 6.37 12.91 -5.38
C VAL A 89 7.30 11.70 -5.24
N ILE A 90 6.70 10.52 -5.09
CA ILE A 90 7.43 9.26 -4.87
C ILE A 90 7.92 8.69 -6.20
N LEU A 91 8.94 9.32 -6.78
CA LEU A 91 9.66 8.82 -7.95
C LEU A 91 11.06 8.39 -7.55
N LEU A 92 11.37 7.09 -7.71
CA LEU A 92 12.73 6.58 -7.46
C LEU A 92 13.72 7.14 -8.50
N PRO A 93 15.02 7.25 -8.17
CA PRO A 93 16.02 7.78 -9.10
C PRO A 93 16.06 7.05 -10.45
N ARG A 94 15.79 5.74 -10.44
CA ARG A 94 15.72 4.95 -11.68
C ARG A 94 14.54 5.36 -12.56
N SER A 95 13.37 5.60 -11.98
CA SER A 95 12.19 6.10 -12.70
C SER A 95 12.40 7.52 -13.22
N GLN A 96 13.06 8.38 -12.42
CA GLN A 96 13.43 9.74 -12.86
C GLN A 96 14.37 9.70 -14.07
N GLN A 97 15.35 8.79 -14.08
CA GLN A 97 16.23 8.59 -15.24
C GLN A 97 15.43 8.11 -16.46
N LEU A 98 14.51 7.16 -16.29
CA LEU A 98 13.69 6.67 -17.41
C LEU A 98 12.80 7.79 -17.96
N LEU A 99 12.17 8.60 -17.12
CA LEU A 99 11.40 9.77 -17.55
C LEU A 99 12.29 10.76 -18.30
N ALA A 100 13.48 11.08 -17.79
CA ALA A 100 14.39 12.00 -18.48
C ALA A 100 14.86 11.48 -19.85
N GLN A 101 14.98 10.16 -20.02
CA GLN A 101 15.45 9.55 -21.28
C GLN A 101 14.34 9.34 -22.31
N TYR A 102 13.17 8.89 -21.87
CA TYR A 102 12.09 8.45 -22.75
C TYR A 102 10.93 9.44 -22.83
N GLU A 103 10.71 10.23 -21.78
CA GLU A 103 9.58 11.16 -21.64
C GLU A 103 10.05 12.55 -21.16
N PRO A 104 10.82 13.29 -21.98
CA PRO A 104 11.45 14.54 -21.56
C PRO A 104 10.43 15.63 -21.18
N LEU A 105 9.25 15.62 -21.82
CA LEU A 105 8.17 16.56 -21.49
C LEU A 105 7.58 16.29 -20.09
N ALA A 106 7.40 15.01 -19.74
CA ALA A 106 6.95 14.64 -18.40
C ALA A 106 8.02 14.98 -17.35
N PHE A 107 9.29 14.73 -17.65
CA PHE A 107 10.39 15.12 -16.77
C PHE A 107 10.43 16.65 -16.56
N ARG A 108 10.25 17.45 -17.63
CA ARG A 108 10.13 18.91 -17.52
C ARG A 108 8.93 19.32 -16.67
N ALA A 109 7.77 18.70 -16.85
CA ALA A 109 6.58 19.00 -16.04
C ALA A 109 6.82 18.76 -14.53
N VAL A 110 7.56 17.69 -14.18
CA VAL A 110 7.96 17.44 -12.78
C VAL A 110 8.92 18.52 -12.28
N VAL A 111 9.88 18.94 -13.11
CA VAL A 111 10.81 20.03 -12.75
C VAL A 111 10.06 21.36 -12.56
N GLU A 112 9.08 21.66 -13.42
CA GLU A 112 8.22 22.84 -13.29
C GLU A 112 7.37 22.79 -12.02
N LEU A 113 6.78 21.64 -11.69
CA LEU A 113 6.08 21.43 -10.42
C LEU A 113 7.00 21.74 -9.23
N CYS A 114 8.24 21.25 -9.27
CA CYS A 114 9.24 21.50 -8.23
C CYS A 114 9.68 22.98 -8.16
N ALA A 115 9.75 23.67 -9.30
CA ALA A 115 10.08 25.09 -9.36
C ALA A 115 8.91 26.00 -8.98
N SER A 116 7.68 25.51 -9.13
CA SER A 116 6.46 26.24 -8.83
C SER A 116 6.28 26.44 -7.32
N ARG A 117 5.56 27.50 -6.95
CA ARG A 117 5.14 27.75 -5.56
C ARG A 117 3.83 27.05 -5.21
N ILE A 118 3.57 25.88 -5.82
CA ILE A 118 2.42 25.05 -5.45
C ILE A 118 2.63 24.56 -4.01
N PRO A 119 1.65 24.78 -3.10
CA PRO A 119 1.78 24.30 -1.73
C PRO A 119 1.88 22.77 -1.74
N PRO A 120 2.84 22.20 -1.01
CA PRO A 120 2.95 20.74 -0.92
C PRO A 120 1.68 20.15 -0.31
N PRO A 121 1.39 18.86 -0.59
CA PRO A 121 0.21 18.21 -0.02
C PRO A 121 0.24 18.27 1.51
N PRO A 122 -0.93 18.41 2.16
CA PRO A 122 -1.00 18.42 3.61
C PRO A 122 -0.51 17.08 4.19
N PRO A 123 0.00 17.07 5.44
CA PRO A 123 0.40 15.84 6.11
C PRO A 123 -0.79 14.88 6.26
N PRO A 124 -0.54 13.57 6.42
CA PRO A 124 -1.60 12.59 6.62
C PRO A 124 -2.43 12.94 7.86
N VAL A 125 -3.74 13.02 7.69
CA VAL A 125 -4.68 13.32 8.77
C VAL A 125 -4.75 12.11 9.70
N VAL A 126 -4.62 12.35 11.02
CA VAL A 126 -4.79 11.31 12.05
C VAL A 126 -6.26 10.91 12.10
N ALA A 127 -6.53 9.63 12.33
CA ALA A 127 -7.90 9.15 12.49
C ALA A 127 -8.59 9.88 13.66
N SER A 128 -9.64 10.62 13.35
CA SER A 128 -10.48 11.33 14.33
C SER A 128 -11.61 10.42 14.78
N VAL A 129 -11.84 10.36 16.09
CA VAL A 129 -13.00 9.66 16.66
C VAL A 129 -14.26 10.51 16.40
N PRO A 130 -15.30 9.98 15.73
CA PRO A 130 -16.51 10.73 15.44
C PRO A 130 -17.30 11.01 16.73
N GLU A 131 -18.01 12.14 16.78
CA GLU A 131 -18.78 12.59 17.95
C GLU A 131 -19.83 11.57 18.39
N GLU A 132 -20.39 10.84 17.41
CA GLU A 132 -21.35 9.77 17.58
C GLU A 132 -20.81 8.60 18.42
N SER A 133 -19.50 8.47 18.57
CA SER A 133 -18.88 7.46 19.45
C SER A 133 -19.08 7.78 20.93
N TYR A 134 -19.24 9.06 21.26
CA TYR A 134 -19.50 9.52 22.63
C TYR A 134 -20.99 9.56 22.96
N THR A 135 -21.86 9.22 21.99
CA THR A 135 -23.30 9.12 22.22
C THR A 135 -23.61 7.88 23.02
N LEU A 136 -24.30 8.04 24.15
CA LEU A 136 -24.77 6.90 24.95
C LEU A 136 -25.83 6.13 24.15
N TRP A 137 -25.52 4.87 23.82
CA TRP A 137 -26.37 4.01 23.02
C TRP A 137 -26.49 2.62 23.67
N PRO A 138 -27.70 2.07 23.87
CA PRO A 138 -29.00 2.63 23.51
C PRO A 138 -29.38 3.86 24.35
N PRO A 139 -30.15 4.82 23.81
CA PRO A 139 -30.70 5.90 24.62
C PRO A 139 -31.59 5.27 25.69
N ALA A 140 -31.37 5.62 26.95
CA ALA A 140 -32.20 5.11 28.04
C ALA A 140 -33.67 5.38 27.72
N SER A 141 -34.55 4.39 27.89
CA SER A 141 -35.98 4.64 27.97
C SER A 141 -36.19 5.62 29.12
N HIS A 142 -36.57 6.86 28.81
CA HIS A 142 -37.18 7.72 29.81
C HIS A 142 -38.56 7.12 30.12
N ASP A 143 -38.57 6.02 30.87
CA ASP A 143 -39.75 5.61 31.61
C ASP A 143 -39.87 6.59 32.79
N ASN A 144 -40.96 7.35 32.74
CA ASN A 144 -41.37 8.38 33.67
C ASN A 144 -41.12 7.98 35.14
N SER A 145 -40.24 8.71 35.83
CA SER A 145 -40.26 8.76 37.29
C SER A 145 -41.28 9.80 37.73
N GLU A 146 -42.57 9.50 37.57
CA GLU A 146 -43.65 10.04 38.39
C GLU A 146 -44.54 8.88 38.84
N CYS A 147 -44.45 8.57 40.13
CA CYS A 147 -45.46 7.95 41.00
C CYS A 147 -46.74 7.35 40.36
N ALA A 148 -46.93 6.03 40.45
CA ALA A 148 -48.14 5.38 41.00
C ALA A 148 -48.13 3.85 40.81
N SER A 149 -48.35 3.17 41.93
CA SER A 149 -49.13 1.94 42.18
C SER A 149 -49.40 0.90 41.07
N THR A 150 -49.12 -0.34 41.46
CA THR A 150 -49.81 -1.61 41.12
C THR A 150 -51.20 -1.48 40.48
N ASP A 151 -51.36 -1.97 39.24
CA ASP A 151 -52.17 -3.15 38.88
C ASP A 151 -52.24 -3.33 37.35
N GLY A 152 -52.50 -4.57 36.93
CA GLY A 152 -52.20 -5.09 35.60
C GLY A 152 -52.96 -4.47 34.41
N SER A 153 -52.29 -4.50 33.25
CA SER A 153 -52.91 -4.61 31.92
C SER A 153 -51.79 -4.86 30.89
N ASP A 154 -52.00 -5.87 30.04
CA ASP A 154 -51.11 -6.27 28.96
C ASP A 154 -50.80 -5.09 28.01
N ALA A 155 -49.58 -4.56 28.11
CA ALA A 155 -49.04 -3.66 27.09
C ALA A 155 -48.49 -4.50 25.92
N PRO A 156 -48.86 -4.23 24.66
CA PRO A 156 -48.24 -4.90 23.53
C PRO A 156 -46.75 -4.59 23.60
N HIS A 157 -45.90 -5.60 23.46
CA HIS A 157 -44.48 -5.41 23.25
C HIS A 157 -44.31 -4.54 22.00
N GLY A 158 -44.25 -3.22 22.20
CA GLY A 158 -43.96 -2.26 21.17
C GLY A 158 -42.61 -2.68 20.60
N GLN A 159 -42.60 -3.01 19.31
CA GLN A 159 -41.38 -3.30 18.58
C GLN A 159 -40.38 -2.18 18.87
N GLN A 160 -39.44 -2.42 19.78
CA GLN A 160 -38.25 -1.59 19.90
C GLN A 160 -37.62 -1.64 18.52
N GLN A 161 -37.75 -0.55 17.76
CA GLN A 161 -37.05 -0.41 16.48
C GLN A 161 -35.57 -0.61 16.81
N SER A 162 -35.02 -1.74 16.40
CA SER A 162 -33.62 -2.08 16.62
C SER A 162 -32.79 -1.16 15.72
N LEU A 163 -32.54 0.05 16.19
CA LEU A 163 -31.75 1.06 15.48
C LEU A 163 -30.26 0.74 15.63
N SER A 164 -29.52 0.90 14.53
CA SER A 164 -28.06 0.76 14.53
C SER A 164 -27.40 1.92 15.27
N HIS A 165 -26.26 1.65 15.93
CA HIS A 165 -25.44 2.66 16.60
C HIS A 165 -25.07 3.82 15.65
N PRO A 166 -25.16 5.09 16.08
CA PRO A 166 -24.94 6.25 15.20
C PRO A 166 -23.53 6.27 14.57
N ALA A 167 -22.48 6.00 15.35
CA ALA A 167 -21.11 5.90 14.81
C ALA A 167 -20.97 4.85 13.70
N ALA A 168 -21.60 3.68 13.85
CA ALA A 168 -21.58 2.62 12.84
C ALA A 168 -22.29 3.04 11.54
N ARG A 169 -23.36 3.85 11.65
CA ARG A 169 -24.06 4.41 10.47
C ARG A 169 -23.20 5.43 9.72
N VAL A 170 -22.45 6.27 10.45
CA VAL A 170 -21.50 7.21 9.87
C VAL A 170 -20.37 6.46 9.15
N GLU A 171 -19.79 5.45 9.79
CA GLU A 171 -18.76 4.61 9.18
C GLU A 171 -19.26 3.87 7.94
N LEU A 172 -20.48 3.32 7.98
CA LEU A 172 -21.13 2.69 6.82
C LEU A 172 -21.27 3.68 5.66
N ARG A 173 -21.77 4.90 5.94
CA ARG A 173 -21.91 5.95 4.94
C ARG A 173 -20.57 6.35 4.34
N CYS A 174 -19.54 6.58 5.16
CA CYS A 174 -18.18 6.86 4.68
C CYS A 174 -17.60 5.70 3.86
N GLY A 175 -17.93 4.46 4.21
CA GLY A 175 -17.57 3.26 3.46
C GLY A 175 -18.22 3.23 2.06
N VAL A 176 -19.53 3.45 1.98
CA VAL A 176 -20.28 3.54 0.73
C VAL A 176 -19.75 4.65 -0.16
N GLU A 177 -19.54 5.84 0.39
CA GLU A 177 -18.93 6.95 -0.36
C GLU A 177 -17.54 6.60 -0.91
N ARG A 178 -16.72 5.88 -0.13
CA ARG A 178 -15.39 5.43 -0.57
C ARG A 178 -15.49 4.40 -1.70
N VAL A 179 -16.48 3.52 -1.68
CA VAL A 179 -16.75 2.56 -2.75
C VAL A 179 -17.10 3.30 -4.04
N LEU A 180 -18.05 4.24 -3.97
CA LEU A 180 -18.53 4.99 -5.13
C LEU A 180 -17.45 5.91 -5.73
N ARG A 181 -16.56 6.48 -4.90
CA ARG A 181 -15.49 7.37 -5.37
C ARG A 181 -14.30 6.64 -6.01
N ARG A 182 -14.16 5.32 -5.84
CA ARG A 182 -12.98 4.59 -6.31
C ARG A 182 -12.95 4.42 -7.84
N GLY A 183 -14.10 4.43 -8.50
CA GLY A 183 -14.22 4.34 -9.95
C GLY A 183 -15.68 4.16 -10.38
N PRO A 184 -15.98 4.33 -11.68
CA PRO A 184 -17.34 4.18 -12.19
C PRO A 184 -17.78 2.72 -12.04
N SER A 185 -18.81 2.50 -11.22
CA SER A 185 -19.39 1.18 -10.97
C SER A 185 -20.86 1.15 -11.39
N GLY A 186 -21.38 -0.04 -11.68
CA GLY A 186 -22.81 -0.23 -12.00
C GLY A 186 -23.74 -0.12 -10.79
N LEU A 187 -23.23 0.18 -9.60
CA LEU A 187 -24.01 0.29 -8.35
C LEU A 187 -24.81 1.59 -8.26
N GLY A 188 -24.69 2.49 -9.24
CA GLY A 188 -25.28 3.83 -9.20
C GLY A 188 -24.44 4.82 -8.38
N ASN A 189 -24.91 6.07 -8.31
CA ASN A 189 -24.23 7.15 -7.57
C ASN A 189 -24.98 7.54 -6.27
N ASN A 190 -26.14 6.94 -6.01
CA ASN A 190 -26.97 7.30 -4.87
C ASN A 190 -26.53 6.53 -3.62
N VAL A 191 -25.90 7.26 -2.69
CA VAL A 191 -25.41 6.73 -1.41
C VAL A 191 -26.54 6.14 -0.56
N ASN A 192 -27.72 6.78 -0.57
CA ASN A 192 -28.81 6.38 0.31
C ASN A 192 -29.46 5.05 -0.15
N GLU A 193 -29.62 4.86 -1.46
CA GLU A 193 -30.12 3.60 -2.03
C GLU A 193 -29.21 2.43 -1.66
N LEU A 194 -27.89 2.62 -1.73
CA LEU A 194 -26.95 1.55 -1.40
C LEU A 194 -26.86 1.27 0.11
N ILE A 195 -27.04 2.28 0.96
CA ILE A 195 -27.15 2.07 2.42
C ILE A 195 -28.41 1.26 2.76
N ASP A 196 -29.50 1.53 2.07
CA ASP A 196 -30.80 0.89 2.27
C ASP A 196 -30.95 -0.43 1.50
N ALA A 197 -29.91 -0.90 0.82
CA ALA A 197 -29.94 -2.14 0.02
C ALA A 197 -30.35 -3.37 0.84
N TRP A 198 -30.07 -3.40 2.15
CA TRP A 198 -30.53 -4.51 3.00
C TRP A 198 -32.06 -4.64 3.01
N LYS A 199 -32.80 -3.54 2.85
CA LYS A 199 -34.27 -3.53 2.79
C LYS A 199 -34.81 -4.19 1.51
N GLU A 200 -34.03 -4.20 0.44
CA GLU A 200 -34.38 -4.90 -0.80
C GLU A 200 -34.41 -6.42 -0.60
N PHE A 201 -33.50 -6.93 0.23
CA PHE A 201 -33.41 -8.36 0.55
C PHE A 201 -34.26 -8.77 1.76
N ASP A 202 -34.79 -7.80 2.51
CA ASP A 202 -35.65 -8.07 3.66
C ASP A 202 -37.04 -8.53 3.19
N VAL A 203 -37.50 -9.67 3.72
CA VAL A 203 -38.78 -10.25 3.34
C VAL A 203 -39.85 -9.66 4.24
N SER A 204 -40.68 -8.80 3.66
CA SER A 204 -41.82 -8.21 4.38
C SER A 204 -42.69 -9.32 4.98
N PRO A 205 -42.98 -9.29 6.30
CA PRO A 205 -43.80 -10.30 6.92
C PRO A 205 -45.19 -10.27 6.28
N LEU A 206 -45.63 -11.41 5.74
CA LEU A 206 -46.98 -11.62 5.23
C LEU A 206 -47.97 -11.12 6.29
N ARG A 207 -48.82 -10.15 5.91
CA ARG A 207 -49.96 -9.77 6.74
C ARG A 207 -50.77 -11.04 7.00
N LYS A 208 -50.85 -11.47 8.27
CA LYS A 208 -51.84 -12.45 8.72
C LYS A 208 -53.22 -11.86 8.41
N GLY A 209 -53.76 -12.15 7.23
CA GLY A 209 -55.02 -11.57 6.76
C GLY A 209 -55.40 -11.88 5.31
N GLU A 210 -54.46 -12.23 4.44
CA GLU A 210 -54.78 -12.63 3.06
C GLU A 210 -54.60 -14.14 2.87
N VAL A 211 -55.37 -14.91 3.64
CA VAL A 211 -55.75 -16.27 3.26
C VAL A 211 -57.28 -16.30 3.26
N ASN A 212 -57.83 -16.60 2.08
CA ASN A 212 -59.23 -16.77 1.71
C ASN A 212 -59.93 -15.54 1.10
N LYS A 213 -59.91 -15.47 -0.23
CA LYS A 213 -61.07 -15.84 -1.07
C LYS A 213 -60.62 -16.25 -2.46
#